data_AF-F1CGX2-F1
#
_entry.id   AF-F1CGX2-F1
#
_cell.length_a   1.000
_cell.length_b   1.000
_cell.length_c   1.000
_cell.angle_alpha   90.00
_cell.angle_beta   90.00
_cell.angle_gamma   90.00
#
_symmetry.space_group_name_H-M   'P 1'
#
loop_
_entity.id
_entity.type
_entity.pdbx_description
1 polymer ?
#
loop_
_entity_poly.entity_id
_entity_poly.type
_entity_poly.pdbx_seq_one_letter_code
_entity_poly.pdbx_strand_id
1 'polypeptide(L)'
;GPNIGLIGSLASYGRVNAFGFVETPYRRVTDGIVTDEVDYLTADEEDRFVIAQANAGLTEDLHFAEDRVLVRRRGGEVDYVPGDDVDYMDVSPRQMVSVATAMIPFLEHDDANRALMGANMMRQAVPLIKSEAPLVG
;
A
#
# COMPACT_ATOMS: atom_id res chain seq x y z
N GLY A 1 20.33 9.65 -9.68
CA GLY A 1 21.42 10.61 -9.36
C GLY A 1 22.22 10.08 -8.19
N PRO A 2 23.23 10.82 -7.68
CA PRO A 2 24.10 10.36 -6.59
C PRO A 2 23.35 10.11 -5.26
N ASN A 3 22.15 10.69 -5.10
CA ASN A 3 21.33 10.57 -3.89
C ASN A 3 20.28 9.44 -3.95
N ILE A 4 20.38 8.50 -4.89
CA ILE A 4 19.41 7.40 -5.01
C ILE A 4 19.44 6.54 -3.73
N GLY A 5 18.27 6.26 -3.17
CA GLY A 5 18.12 5.52 -1.91
C GLY A 5 18.33 6.32 -0.62
N LEU A 6 18.92 7.53 -0.68
CA LEU A 6 19.12 8.39 0.49
C LEU A 6 17.92 9.31 0.78
N ILE A 7 17.16 9.66 -0.25
CA ILE A 7 16.00 10.54 -0.14
C ILE A 7 14.77 9.79 -0.65
N GLY A 8 13.84 9.53 0.26
CA GLY A 8 12.55 8.91 -0.03
C GLY A 8 11.39 9.91 0.06
N SER A 9 10.19 9.42 -0.20
CA SER A 9 8.94 10.12 0.10
C SER A 9 8.05 9.18 0.89
N LEU A 10 7.30 9.73 1.84
CA LEU A 10 6.38 8.93 2.65
C LEU A 10 5.29 8.34 1.74
N ALA A 11 4.88 7.09 2.04
CA ALA A 11 3.77 6.47 1.36
C ALA A 11 2.45 7.19 1.68
N SER A 12 1.46 7.09 0.79
CA SER A 12 0.23 7.91 0.84
C SER A 12 -0.55 7.78 2.15
N TYR A 13 -0.48 6.61 2.80
CA TYR A 13 -1.19 6.32 4.05
C TYR A 13 -0.27 6.27 5.27
N GLY A 14 1.05 6.46 5.08
CA GLY A 14 2.00 6.45 6.18
C GLY A 14 1.80 7.66 7.10
N ARG A 15 1.90 7.45 8.40
CA ARG A 15 1.92 8.51 9.41
C ARG A 15 3.09 8.33 10.37
N VAL A 16 3.50 9.39 11.04
CA VAL A 16 4.55 9.34 12.08
C VAL A 16 3.89 9.38 13.45
N ASN A 17 4.21 8.43 14.32
CA ASN A 17 3.69 8.39 15.68
C ASN A 17 4.49 9.29 16.65
N ALA A 18 4.04 9.38 17.91
CA ALA A 18 4.66 10.27 18.90
C ALA A 18 6.13 9.92 19.22
N PHE A 19 6.55 8.69 18.92
CA PHE A 19 7.91 8.20 19.13
C PHE A 19 8.80 8.36 17.88
N GLY A 20 8.25 8.85 16.78
CA GLY A 20 8.98 9.07 15.54
C GLY A 20 9.02 7.87 14.58
N PHE A 21 8.28 6.79 14.88
CA PHE A 21 8.16 5.65 13.98
C PHE A 21 7.10 5.89 12.93
N VAL A 22 7.30 5.31 11.75
CA VAL A 22 6.29 5.29 10.69
C VAL A 22 5.30 4.15 10.97
N GLU A 23 4.02 4.48 10.92
CA GLU A 23 2.92 3.53 11.02
C GLU A 23 2.09 3.52 9.74
N THR A 24 1.52 2.37 9.41
CA THR A 24 0.62 2.15 8.27
C THR A 24 -0.71 1.57 8.75
N PRO A 25 -1.83 1.96 8.12
CA PRO A 25 -3.15 1.44 8.48
C PRO A 25 -3.40 0.06 7.87
N TYR A 26 -4.05 -0.82 8.62
CA TYR A 26 -4.53 -2.13 8.18
C TYR A 26 -5.94 -2.39 8.70
N ARG A 27 -6.76 -3.11 7.92
CA ARG A 27 -8.08 -3.58 8.36
C ARG A 27 -7.91 -4.83 9.21
N ARG A 28 -8.51 -4.86 10.39
CA ARG A 28 -8.47 -6.04 11.26
C ARG A 28 -9.35 -7.15 10.69
N VAL A 29 -8.83 -8.38 10.70
CA VAL A 29 -9.59 -9.60 10.40
C VAL A 29 -9.91 -10.30 11.72
N THR A 30 -11.15 -10.75 11.89
CA THR A 30 -11.57 -11.47 13.10
C THR A 30 -12.44 -12.64 12.69
N ASP A 31 -12.06 -13.85 13.10
CA ASP A 31 -12.73 -15.10 12.75
C ASP A 31 -12.97 -15.24 11.23
N GLY A 32 -11.96 -14.90 10.41
CA GLY A 32 -12.03 -14.96 8.95
C GLY A 32 -12.84 -13.83 8.28
N ILE A 33 -13.36 -12.87 9.06
CA ILE A 33 -14.15 -11.73 8.57
C ILE A 33 -13.30 -10.47 8.56
N VAL A 34 -13.20 -9.81 7.40
CA VAL A 34 -12.52 -8.52 7.28
C VAL A 34 -13.43 -7.41 7.80
N THR A 35 -12.99 -6.71 8.86
CA THR A 35 -13.76 -5.65 9.50
C THR A 35 -13.43 -4.26 8.94
N ASP A 36 -14.22 -3.26 9.34
CA ASP A 36 -13.92 -1.84 9.07
C ASP A 36 -13.08 -1.20 10.19
N GLU A 37 -12.66 -1.97 11.21
CA GLU A 37 -11.73 -1.50 12.23
C GLU A 37 -10.34 -1.37 11.61
N VAL A 38 -9.76 -0.17 11.69
CA VAL A 38 -8.44 0.14 11.13
C VAL A 38 -7.46 0.40 12.25
N ASP A 39 -6.46 -0.46 12.34
CA ASP A 39 -5.33 -0.30 13.25
C ASP A 39 -4.12 0.23 12.50
N TYR A 40 -3.36 1.08 13.18
CA TYR A 40 -2.08 1.55 12.68
C TYR A 40 -0.98 0.76 13.34
N LEU A 41 -0.19 0.08 12.52
CA LEU A 41 0.89 -0.78 12.99
C LEU A 41 2.22 -0.15 12.64
N THR A 42 3.16 -0.19 13.58
CA THR A 42 4.58 0.04 13.31
C THR A 42 5.21 -1.20 12.65
N ALA A 43 6.38 -1.04 12.04
CA ALA A 43 7.08 -2.15 11.38
C ALA A 43 7.35 -3.36 12.30
N ASP A 44 7.71 -3.11 13.58
CA ASP A 44 7.93 -4.19 14.55
C ASP A 44 6.63 -4.93 14.93
N GLU A 45 5.50 -4.21 14.91
CA GLU A 45 4.20 -4.80 15.19
C GLU A 45 3.67 -5.60 14.00
N GLU A 46 3.84 -5.06 12.78
CA GLU A 46 3.51 -5.69 11.50
C GLU A 46 4.16 -7.09 11.39
N ASP A 47 5.42 -7.20 11.78
CA ASP A 47 6.23 -8.43 11.72
C ASP A 47 5.67 -9.59 12.57
N ARG A 48 4.71 -9.33 13.45
CA ARG A 48 4.07 -10.33 14.32
C ARG A 48 2.79 -10.92 13.72
N PHE A 49 2.27 -10.33 12.65
CA PHE A 49 0.97 -10.65 12.07
C PHE A 49 1.08 -11.17 10.64
N VAL A 50 0.03 -11.86 10.20
CA VAL A 50 -0.13 -12.33 8.82
C VAL A 50 -1.05 -11.37 8.07
N ILE A 51 -0.55 -10.77 6.99
CA ILE A 51 -1.24 -9.68 6.30
C ILE A 51 -1.64 -10.08 4.89
N ALA A 52 -2.94 -10.03 4.59
CA ALA A 52 -3.49 -10.23 3.25
C ALA A 52 -3.41 -8.97 2.39
N GLN A 53 -3.29 -9.17 1.07
CA GLN A 53 -3.28 -8.07 0.12
C GLN A 53 -4.67 -7.45 -0.07
N ALA A 54 -4.71 -6.15 -0.38
CA ALA A 54 -5.95 -5.38 -0.57
C ALA A 54 -6.84 -5.88 -1.74
N ASN A 55 -6.27 -6.63 -2.69
CA ASN A 55 -6.98 -7.18 -3.85
C ASN A 55 -7.50 -8.61 -3.62
N ALA A 56 -7.32 -9.20 -2.43
CA ALA A 56 -7.92 -10.48 -2.11
C ALA A 56 -9.45 -10.40 -2.26
N GLY A 57 -10.04 -11.34 -3.00
CA GLY A 57 -11.48 -11.37 -3.23
C GLY A 57 -12.23 -11.65 -1.93
N LEU A 58 -13.28 -10.86 -1.66
CA LEU A 58 -14.15 -11.02 -0.50
C LEU A 58 -15.57 -11.40 -0.93
N THR A 59 -16.28 -12.14 -0.08
CA THR A 59 -17.71 -12.42 -0.22
C THR A 59 -18.56 -11.23 0.26
N GLU A 60 -19.87 -11.29 0.07
CA GLU A 60 -20.80 -10.25 0.56
C GLU A 60 -20.77 -10.11 2.10
N ASP A 61 -20.47 -11.21 2.80
CA ASP A 61 -20.31 -11.26 4.26
C ASP A 61 -18.87 -10.92 4.72
N LEU A 62 -18.05 -10.35 3.84
CA LEU A 62 -16.68 -9.92 4.11
C LEU A 62 -15.71 -11.05 4.53
N HIS A 63 -16.04 -12.30 4.20
CA HIS A 63 -15.08 -13.41 4.30
C HIS A 63 -14.22 -13.47 3.05
N PHE A 64 -13.06 -14.12 3.14
CA PHE A 64 -12.25 -14.41 1.95
C PHE A 64 -13.00 -15.36 1.01
N ALA A 65 -13.04 -15.02 -0.28
CA ALA A 65 -13.72 -15.82 -1.30
C ALA A 65 -12.93 -17.06 -1.72
N GLU A 66 -11.62 -17.08 -1.45
CA GLU A 66 -10.71 -18.18 -1.77
C GLU A 66 -10.30 -18.92 -0.48
N ASP A 67 -10.18 -20.26 -0.56
CA ASP A 67 -9.77 -21.11 0.57
C ASP A 67 -8.34 -20.79 1.05
N ARG A 68 -7.48 -20.31 0.16
CA ARG A 68 -6.11 -19.90 0.47
C ARG A 68 -5.84 -18.50 -0.06
N VAL A 69 -5.43 -17.62 0.84
CA VAL A 69 -5.20 -16.20 0.57
C VAL A 69 -3.70 -15.94 0.48
N LEU A 70 -3.30 -15.13 -0.50
CA LEU A 70 -1.92 -14.64 -0.63
C LEU A 70 -1.62 -13.63 0.48
N VAL A 71 -0.61 -13.94 1.29
CA VAL A 71 -0.23 -13.13 2.45
C VAL A 71 1.26 -12.80 2.48
N ARG A 72 1.58 -11.70 3.17
CA ARG A 72 2.94 -11.35 3.60
C ARG A 72 3.12 -11.77 5.06
N ARG A 73 4.25 -12.40 5.35
CA ARG A 73 4.72 -12.75 6.69
C ARG A 73 6.02 -12.03 7.03
N ARG A 74 6.44 -12.18 8.28
CA ARG A 74 7.72 -11.71 8.81
C ARG A 74 8.88 -11.96 7.85
N GLY A 75 9.75 -10.97 7.70
CA GLY A 75 10.92 -11.07 6.82
C GLY A 75 10.61 -10.93 5.32
N GLY A 76 9.37 -10.56 4.97
CA GLY A 76 8.96 -10.36 3.58
C GLY A 76 8.67 -11.65 2.83
N GLU A 77 8.49 -12.76 3.55
CA GLU A 77 8.07 -14.02 2.95
C GLU A 77 6.64 -13.93 2.44
N VAL A 78 6.41 -14.50 1.26
CA VAL A 78 5.09 -14.56 0.62
C VAL A 78 4.62 -16.01 0.66
N ASP A 79 3.44 -16.23 1.21
CA ASP A 79 2.85 -17.57 1.39
C ASP A 79 1.35 -17.55 1.10
N TYR A 80 0.75 -18.73 0.98
CA TYR A 80 -0.69 -18.92 0.87
C TYR A 80 -1.21 -19.57 2.15
N VAL A 81 -2.12 -18.92 2.84
CA VAL A 81 -2.66 -19.41 4.13
C VAL A 81 -4.18 -19.51 4.08
N PRO A 82 -4.82 -20.36 4.90
CA PRO A 82 -6.26 -20.31 5.11
C PRO A 82 -6.72 -18.90 5.51
N GLY A 83 -7.89 -18.47 5.05
CA GLY A 83 -8.45 -17.15 5.40
C GLY A 83 -8.60 -16.92 6.91
N ASP A 84 -8.78 -17.99 7.69
CA ASP A 84 -8.89 -17.96 9.15
C ASP A 84 -7.54 -17.66 9.85
N ASP A 85 -6.41 -17.89 9.18
CA ASP A 85 -5.06 -17.62 9.69
C ASP A 85 -4.59 -16.19 9.37
N VAL A 86 -5.44 -15.35 8.77
CA VAL A 86 -5.14 -13.96 8.43
C VAL A 86 -5.53 -13.04 9.58
N ASP A 87 -4.60 -12.21 10.05
CA ASP A 87 -4.84 -11.26 11.14
C ASP A 87 -5.29 -9.88 10.62
N TYR A 88 -4.72 -9.44 9.50
CA TYR A 88 -4.93 -8.11 8.94
C TYR A 88 -4.98 -8.12 7.40
N MET A 89 -5.57 -7.08 6.82
CA MET A 89 -5.61 -6.85 5.38
C MET A 89 -5.19 -5.40 5.04
N ASP A 90 -4.42 -5.21 3.96
CA ASP A 90 -4.07 -3.88 3.45
C ASP A 90 -5.35 -3.05 3.17
N VAL A 91 -5.32 -1.74 3.46
CA VAL A 91 -6.49 -0.86 3.22
C VAL A 91 -6.67 -0.49 1.75
N SER A 92 -5.58 -0.51 0.96
CA SER A 92 -5.61 -0.09 -0.43
C SER A 92 -4.43 -0.66 -1.22
N PRO A 93 -4.59 -1.01 -2.51
CA PRO A 93 -3.47 -1.38 -3.37
C PRO A 93 -2.43 -0.26 -3.51
N ARG A 94 -2.84 1.00 -3.29
CA ARG A 94 -1.96 2.18 -3.35
C ARG A 94 -1.27 2.49 -2.01
N GLN A 95 -1.39 1.61 -1.00
CA GLN A 95 -0.84 1.83 0.34
C GLN A 95 0.68 2.02 0.34
N MET A 96 1.39 1.34 -0.56
CA MET A 96 2.86 1.38 -0.63
C MET A 96 3.42 2.58 -1.41
N VAL A 97 2.62 3.27 -2.23
CA VAL A 97 3.12 4.29 -3.15
C VAL A 97 3.00 5.70 -2.58
N SER A 98 3.94 6.57 -2.95
CA SER A 98 3.90 8.00 -2.61
C SER A 98 2.78 8.73 -3.37
N VAL A 99 2.42 9.94 -2.92
CA VAL A 99 1.40 10.76 -3.60
C VAL A 99 1.74 11.02 -5.07
N ALA A 100 3.00 11.34 -5.37
CA ALA A 100 3.43 11.56 -6.76
C ALA A 100 3.28 10.28 -7.60
N THR A 101 3.76 9.15 -7.07
CA THR A 101 3.68 7.86 -7.76
C THR A 101 2.22 7.41 -7.97
N ALA A 102 1.33 7.71 -7.02
CA ALA A 102 -0.09 7.37 -7.10
C ALA A 102 -0.86 8.16 -8.17
N MET A 103 -0.32 9.26 -8.69
CA MET A 103 -0.91 10.05 -9.79
C MET A 103 -0.53 9.52 -11.19
N ILE A 104 0.29 8.47 -11.28
CA ILE A 104 0.62 7.84 -12.56
C ILE A 104 -0.48 6.83 -12.90
N PRO A 105 -1.31 7.06 -13.95
CA PRO A 105 -2.28 6.06 -14.37
C PRO A 105 -1.56 4.84 -14.95
N PHE A 106 -2.13 3.65 -14.75
CA PHE A 106 -1.59 2.39 -15.27
C PHE A 106 -0.16 2.07 -14.79
N LEU A 107 0.19 2.51 -13.57
CA LEU A 107 1.51 2.30 -12.97
C LEU A 107 1.94 0.83 -12.97
N GLU A 108 1.00 -0.09 -12.78
CA GLU A 108 1.21 -1.54 -12.82
C GLU A 108 1.69 -2.07 -14.17
N HIS A 109 1.57 -1.27 -15.23
CA HIS A 109 2.04 -1.58 -16.58
C HIS A 109 3.40 -0.94 -16.92
N ASP A 110 3.95 -0.12 -16.01
CA ASP A 110 5.24 0.54 -16.18
C ASP A 110 6.35 -0.13 -15.37
N ASP A 111 7.57 -0.16 -15.94
CA ASP A 111 8.75 -0.58 -15.20
C ASP A 111 9.12 0.44 -14.11
N ALA A 112 9.63 -0.05 -12.98
CA ALA A 112 9.98 0.75 -11.81
C ALA A 112 10.93 1.92 -12.14
N ASN A 113 11.87 1.75 -13.08
CA ASN A 113 12.79 2.83 -13.46
C ASN A 113 12.06 3.97 -14.16
N ARG A 114 11.10 3.66 -15.03
CA ARG A 114 10.30 4.66 -15.77
C ARG A 114 9.29 5.33 -14.85
N ALA A 115 8.63 4.56 -13.99
CA ALA A 115 7.76 5.09 -12.95
C ALA A 115 8.52 6.07 -12.03
N LEU A 116 9.75 5.74 -11.63
CA LEU A 116 10.61 6.62 -10.84
C LEU A 116 10.94 7.92 -11.59
N MET A 117 11.24 7.84 -12.89
CA MET A 117 11.48 9.04 -13.70
C MET A 117 10.20 9.88 -13.81
N GLY A 118 9.05 9.28 -14.10
CA GLY A 118 7.76 9.97 -14.20
C GLY A 118 7.36 10.69 -12.92
N ALA A 119 7.46 10.00 -11.78
CA ALA A 119 7.16 10.59 -10.47
C ALA A 119 8.09 11.79 -10.15
N ASN A 120 9.36 11.71 -10.53
CA ASN A 120 10.31 12.81 -10.34
C ASN A 120 10.07 13.98 -11.28
N MET A 121 9.75 13.71 -12.55
CA MET A 121 9.48 14.74 -13.56
C MET A 121 8.19 15.50 -13.27
N MET A 122 7.18 14.88 -12.68
CA MET A 122 5.95 15.58 -12.25
C MET A 122 6.23 16.73 -11.27
N ARG A 123 7.24 16.58 -10.41
CA ARG A 123 7.65 17.65 -9.48
C ARG A 123 8.41 18.80 -10.16
N GLN A 124 8.83 18.61 -11.41
CA GLN A 124 9.55 19.59 -12.21
C GLN A 124 8.63 20.32 -13.20
N ALA A 125 7.33 20.02 -13.21
CA ALA A 125 6.37 20.69 -14.07
C ALA A 125 6.31 22.20 -13.77
N VAL A 126 6.15 22.99 -14.83
CA VAL A 126 6.07 24.46 -14.74
C VAL A 126 4.60 24.88 -14.84
N PRO A 127 4.13 25.82 -14.00
CA PRO A 127 2.76 26.31 -14.08
C PRO A 127 2.50 27.04 -15.41
N LEU A 128 1.40 26.70 -16.07
CA LEU A 128 0.94 27.35 -17.30
C LEU A 128 0.09 28.59 -17.00
N ILE A 129 -0.05 29.50 -17.98
CA ILE A 129 -0.97 30.66 -17.88
C ILE A 129 -2.42 30.21 -17.71
N LYS A 130 -2.80 29.11 -18.37
CA LYS A 130 -4.10 28.47 -18.27
C LYS A 130 -3.90 26.97 -18.02
N SER A 131 -4.28 26.51 -16.84
CA SER A 131 -4.20 25.08 -16.47
C SER A 131 -5.44 24.34 -16.94
N GLU A 132 -5.24 23.11 -17.41
CA GLU A 132 -6.31 22.19 -17.76
C GLU A 132 -6.05 20.86 -17.03
N ALA A 133 -7.11 20.28 -16.45
CA ALA A 133 -7.01 19.01 -15.74
C ALA A 133 -6.79 17.86 -16.74
N PRO A 134 -6.07 16.79 -16.36
CA PRO A 134 -5.92 15.65 -17.23
C PRO A 134 -7.27 14.95 -17.42
N LEU A 135 -7.52 14.41 -18.61
CA LEU A 135 -8.71 13.62 -18.89
C LEU A 135 -8.67 12.24 -18.23
N VAL A 136 -7.45 11.73 -17.94
CA VAL A 136 -7.19 10.44 -17.28
C VAL A 136 -6.25 10.69 -16.11
N GLY A 137 -6.62 10.22 -14.92
CA GLY A 137 -5.84 10.33 -13.69
C GLY A 137 -6.16 9.21 -12.71
#